data_AF-A0A951CAB9-F1
#
_entry.id   AF-A0A951CAB9-F1
#
_cell.length_a   1.000
_cell.length_b   1.000
_cell.length_c   1.000
_cell.angle_alpha   90.00
_cell.angle_beta   90.00
_cell.angle_gamma   90.00
#
_symmetry.space_group_name_H-M   'P 1'
#
loop_
_entity.id
_entity.type
_entity.pdbx_description
1 polymer ?
#
loop_
_entity_poly.entity_id
_entity_poly.type
_entity_poly.pdbx_seq_one_letter_code
_entity_poly.pdbx_strand_id
1 'polypeptide(L)'
;MINELDTRVAGIGAIVILAISVPPAVIIAALKSEDVVGRESNLWVIAAVAILVAFAAGGVVAGRRRPDMPYIHSAAAAVAAEVVLLLYVIVRHTVEHRSTSWVSLALLFQIG
;
A
#
# COMPACT_ATOMS: atom_id res chain seq x y z
N MET A 1 20.58 15.38 4.68
CA MET A 1 19.21 14.93 4.35
C MET A 1 18.78 13.67 5.09
N ILE A 2 19.48 12.54 5.01
CA ILE A 2 19.03 11.28 5.68
C ILE A 2 19.09 11.39 7.22
N ASN A 3 20.02 12.20 7.76
CA ASN A 3 20.22 12.35 9.21
C ASN A 3 19.09 13.09 9.96
N GLU A 4 18.18 13.73 9.23
CA GLU A 4 17.07 14.51 9.83
C GLU A 4 15.73 13.74 9.77
N LEU A 5 15.73 12.56 9.17
CA LEU A 5 14.53 11.73 9.03
C LEU A 5 14.16 11.10 10.37
N ASP A 6 13.02 11.51 10.91
CA ASP A 6 12.45 10.87 12.09
C ASP A 6 11.70 9.59 11.68
N THR A 7 12.36 8.44 11.88
CA THR A 7 11.83 7.11 11.56
C THR A 7 10.55 6.79 12.32
N ARG A 8 10.36 7.36 13.52
CA ARG A 8 9.13 7.18 14.29
C ARG A 8 7.95 7.89 13.64
N VAL A 9 8.17 9.11 13.13
CA VAL A 9 7.14 9.88 12.42
C VAL A 9 6.78 9.19 11.10
N ALA A 10 7.78 8.73 10.35
CA ALA A 10 7.57 7.94 9.14
C ALA A 10 6.78 6.65 9.44
N GLY A 11 7.14 5.94 10.52
CA GLY A 11 6.45 4.72 10.95
C GLY A 11 4.99 4.96 11.32
N ILE A 12 4.66 6.05 12.03
CA ILE A 12 3.27 6.37 12.36
C ILE A 12 2.45 6.67 11.09
N GLY A 13 3.01 7.42 10.15
CA GLY A 13 2.36 7.67 8.86
C GLY A 13 2.12 6.37 8.09
N ALA A 14 3.12 5.50 8.04
CA ALA A 14 3.01 4.19 7.38
C ALA A 14 1.93 3.30 8.02
N ILE A 15 1.83 3.27 9.35
CA ILE A 15 0.79 2.54 10.06
C ILE A 15 -0.60 3.04 9.65
N VAL A 16 -0.79 4.36 9.52
CA VAL A 16 -2.08 4.91 9.07
C VAL A 16 -2.40 4.52 7.63
N ILE A 17 -1.41 4.53 6.73
CA ILE A 17 -1.58 4.06 5.35
C ILE A 17 -2.06 2.61 5.36
N LEU A 18 -1.34 1.74 6.06
CA LEU A 18 -1.67 0.31 6.13
C LEU A 18 -3.03 0.06 6.78
N ALA A 19 -3.36 0.77 7.86
CA ALA A 19 -4.64 0.62 8.55
C ALA A 19 -5.85 0.94 7.66
N ILE A 20 -5.70 1.87 6.70
CA ILE A 20 -6.76 2.26 5.78
C ILE A 20 -6.76 1.40 4.52
N SER A 21 -5.59 1.06 3.96
CA SER A 21 -5.49 0.35 2.69
C SER A 21 -5.70 -1.17 2.81
N VAL A 22 -5.32 -1.78 3.93
CA VAL A 22 -5.39 -3.24 4.12
C VAL A 22 -6.83 -3.76 4.20
N PRO A 23 -7.75 -3.19 5.00
CA PRO A 23 -9.10 -3.75 5.12
C PRO A 23 -9.88 -3.82 3.79
N PRO A 24 -9.91 -2.76 2.95
CA PRO A 24 -10.52 -2.83 1.63
C PRO A 24 -9.87 -3.90 0.75
N ALA A 25 -8.54 -4.03 0.77
CA ALA A 25 -7.85 -5.05 -0.02
C ALA A 25 -8.25 -6.48 0.39
N VAL A 26 -8.37 -6.75 1.69
CA VAL A 26 -8.81 -8.05 2.21
C VAL A 26 -10.27 -8.34 1.84
N ILE A 27 -11.16 -7.36 1.99
CA ILE A 27 -12.58 -7.49 1.63
C ILE A 27 -12.73 -7.79 0.14
N ILE A 28 -12.03 -7.04 -0.72
CA ILE A 28 -12.11 -7.23 -2.17
C ILE A 28 -11.53 -8.58 -2.56
N ALA A 29 -10.42 -9.02 -1.97
CA ALA A 29 -9.85 -10.33 -2.24
C ALA A 29 -10.82 -11.47 -1.88
N ALA A 30 -11.61 -11.31 -0.80
CA ALA A 30 -12.62 -12.28 -0.41
C ALA A 30 -13.87 -12.25 -1.30
N LEU A 31 -14.27 -11.08 -1.82
CA LEU A 31 -15.43 -10.96 -2.70
C LEU A 31 -15.11 -11.38 -4.14
N LYS A 32 -13.92 -11.06 -4.66
CA LYS A 32 -13.52 -11.40 -6.04
C LYS A 32 -13.40 -12.90 -6.29
N SER A 33 -13.22 -13.72 -5.27
CA SER A 33 -13.18 -15.18 -5.46
C SER A 33 -14.52 -15.77 -5.92
N GLU A 34 -15.61 -14.99 -5.84
CA GLU A 34 -16.96 -15.41 -6.24
C GLU A 34 -17.39 -14.83 -7.61
N ASP A 35 -16.55 -14.01 -8.26
CA ASP A 35 -16.89 -13.38 -9.53
C ASP A 35 -16.99 -14.43 -10.65
N VAL A 36 -18.13 -14.41 -11.36
CA VAL A 36 -18.37 -15.25 -12.54
C VAL A 36 -17.77 -14.57 -13.77
N VAL A 37 -17.04 -15.34 -14.58
CA VAL A 37 -16.42 -14.86 -15.82
C VAL A 37 -17.45 -14.14 -16.71
N GLY A 38 -17.19 -12.88 -17.04
CA GLY A 38 -18.09 -12.03 -17.84
C GLY A 38 -19.04 -11.13 -17.04
N ARG A 39 -19.02 -11.17 -15.70
CA ARG A 39 -19.69 -10.20 -14.80
C ARG A 39 -18.76 -9.74 -13.68
N GLU A 40 -17.56 -9.33 -14.07
CA GLU A 40 -16.54 -8.86 -13.12
C GLU A 40 -17.00 -7.59 -12.40
N SER A 41 -16.84 -7.58 -11.08
CA SER A 41 -17.25 -6.43 -10.27
C SER A 41 -16.20 -5.33 -10.30
N ASN A 42 -16.63 -4.07 -10.47
CA ASN A 42 -15.75 -2.88 -10.49
C ASN A 42 -15.22 -2.48 -9.09
N LEU A 43 -15.14 -3.42 -8.15
CA LEU A 43 -14.64 -3.19 -6.79
C LEU A 43 -13.20 -2.69 -6.76
N TRP A 44 -12.43 -2.92 -7.82
CA TRP A 44 -11.07 -2.39 -7.98
C TRP A 44 -11.02 -0.85 -7.91
N VAL A 45 -12.06 -0.16 -8.38
CA VAL A 45 -12.16 1.31 -8.31
C VAL A 45 -12.23 1.78 -6.86
N ILE A 46 -13.01 1.07 -6.04
CA ILE A 46 -13.13 1.34 -4.60
C ILE A 46 -11.78 1.13 -3.92
N ALA A 47 -11.06 0.07 -4.29
CA ALA A 47 -9.71 -0.20 -3.80
C ALA A 47 -8.74 0.96 -4.13
N ALA A 48 -8.74 1.40 -5.39
CA ALA A 48 -7.87 2.48 -5.87
C ALA A 48 -8.14 3.79 -5.10
N VAL A 49 -9.41 4.16 -4.94
CA VAL A 49 -9.80 5.35 -4.15
C VAL A 49 -9.38 5.20 -2.69
N ALA A 50 -9.61 4.03 -2.08
CA ALA A 50 -9.22 3.79 -0.69
C ALA A 50 -7.70 3.90 -0.48
N ILE A 51 -6.89 3.42 -1.43
CA ILE A 51 -5.43 3.55 -1.41
C ILE A 51 -5.03 5.03 -1.48
N LEU A 52 -5.60 5.81 -2.41
CA LEU A 52 -5.31 7.24 -2.50
C LEU A 52 -5.63 7.98 -1.20
N VAL A 53 -6.78 7.68 -0.58
CA VAL A 53 -7.18 8.23 0.72
C VAL A 53 -6.20 7.81 1.81
N ALA A 54 -5.74 6.56 1.82
CA ALA A 54 -4.77 6.05 2.79
C ALA A 54 -3.45 6.81 2.71
N PHE A 55 -2.88 6.99 1.51
CA PHE A 55 -1.63 7.73 1.31
C PHE A 55 -1.78 9.21 1.66
N ALA A 56 -2.90 9.85 1.29
CA ALA A 56 -3.17 11.22 1.67
C ALA A 56 -3.28 11.38 3.20
N ALA A 57 -4.04 10.51 3.86
CA ALA A 57 -4.22 10.54 5.31
C ALA A 57 -2.88 10.30 6.04
N GLY A 58 -2.14 9.26 5.67
CA GLY A 58 -0.84 8.95 6.26
C GLY A 58 0.20 10.05 6.05
N GLY A 59 0.24 10.64 4.85
CA GLY A 59 1.10 11.79 4.54
C GLY A 59 0.75 13.01 5.38
N VAL A 60 -0.52 13.40 5.47
CA VAL A 60 -0.97 14.52 6.33
C VAL A 60 -0.61 14.26 7.79
N VAL A 61 -0.80 13.03 8.27
CA VAL A 61 -0.51 12.60 9.64
C VAL A 61 0.98 12.64 9.96
N ALA A 62 1.86 12.26 9.02
CA ALA A 62 3.31 12.36 9.16
C ALA A 62 3.80 13.81 9.05
N GLY A 63 3.35 14.54 8.04
CA GLY A 63 3.74 15.93 7.79
C GLY A 63 3.33 16.88 8.92
N ARG A 64 2.15 16.68 9.53
CA ARG A 64 1.72 17.49 10.70
C ARG A 64 2.54 17.23 11.95
N ARG A 65 3.23 16.09 12.06
CA ARG A 65 4.10 15.78 13.21
C ARG A 65 5.52 16.34 13.07
N ARG A 66 5.95 16.66 11.85
CA ARG A 66 7.22 17.37 11.56
C ARG A 66 6.98 18.49 10.53
N PRO A 67 6.38 19.61 10.97
CA PRO A 67 6.01 20.73 10.09
C PRO A 67 7.21 21.52 9.54
N ASP A 68 8.40 21.33 10.12
CA ASP A 68 9.69 21.79 9.63
C ASP A 68 10.12 21.09 8.32
N MET A 69 9.74 19.82 8.15
CA MET A 69 10.05 19.01 6.96
C MET A 69 8.88 18.12 6.54
N PRO A 70 7.72 18.69 6.16
CA PRO A 70 6.49 17.94 5.97
C PRO A 70 6.58 16.99 4.77
N TYR A 71 7.23 17.42 3.68
CA TYR A 71 7.34 16.62 2.45
C TYR A 71 8.24 15.39 2.62
N ILE A 72 9.39 15.53 3.31
CA ILE A 72 10.33 14.43 3.54
C ILE A 72 9.69 13.34 4.41
N HIS A 73 9.03 13.73 5.51
CA HIS A 73 8.39 12.77 6.40
C HIS A 73 7.15 12.11 5.78
N SER A 74 6.40 12.84 4.94
CA SER A 74 5.29 12.27 4.18
C SER A 74 5.77 11.23 3.16
N ALA A 75 6.82 11.55 2.40
CA ALA A 75 7.40 10.63 1.43
C ALA A 75 7.99 9.38 2.12
N ALA A 76 8.70 9.56 3.24
CA ALA A 76 9.25 8.44 3.99
C ALA A 76 8.16 7.51 4.57
N ALA A 77 7.04 8.06 5.04
CA ALA A 77 5.89 7.27 5.46
C ALA A 77 5.30 6.44 4.32
N ALA A 78 5.16 7.04 3.13
CA ALA A 78 4.69 6.35 1.93
C ALA A 78 5.63 5.20 1.53
N VAL A 79 6.93 5.46 1.48
CA VAL A 79 7.94 4.43 1.15
C VAL A 79 7.94 3.32 2.20
N ALA A 80 7.86 3.65 3.49
CA ALA A 80 7.82 2.66 4.55
C ALA A 80 6.58 1.75 4.45
N ALA A 81 5.41 2.31 4.14
CA ALA A 81 4.20 1.51 3.90
C ALA A 81 4.35 0.60 2.66
N GLU A 82 4.87 1.14 1.56
CA GLU A 82 5.09 0.39 0.32
C GLU A 82 6.05 -0.79 0.52
N VAL A 83 7.16 -0.57 1.24
CA VAL A 83 8.10 -1.63 1.59
C VAL A 83 7.41 -2.76 2.36
N VAL A 84 6.54 -2.43 3.32
CA VAL A 84 5.78 -3.44 4.08
C VAL A 84 4.83 -4.23 3.18
N LEU A 85 4.11 -3.56 2.27
CA LEU A 85 3.22 -4.22 1.32
C LEU A 85 3.98 -5.14 0.36
N LEU A 86 5.12 -4.67 -0.17
CA LEU A 86 5.99 -5.47 -1.04
C LEU A 86 6.50 -6.72 -0.32
N LEU A 87 6.99 -6.57 0.92
CA LEU A 87 7.44 -7.71 1.72
C LEU A 87 6.30 -8.72 1.95
N TYR A 88 5.08 -8.24 2.24
CA TYR A 88 3.92 -9.10 2.38
C TYR A 88 3.62 -9.89 1.09
N VAL A 89 3.64 -9.22 -0.07
CA VAL A 89 3.41 -9.87 -1.38
C VAL A 89 4.49 -10.92 -1.64
N ILE A 90 5.77 -10.61 -1.40
CA ILE A 90 6.89 -11.53 -1.59
C ILE A 90 6.75 -12.76 -0.69
N VAL A 91 6.44 -12.56 0.60
CA VAL A 91 6.27 -13.65 1.57
C VAL A 91 5.10 -14.54 1.18
N ARG A 92 3.94 -13.95 0.87
CA ARG A 92 2.75 -14.68 0.44
C ARG A 92 3.05 -15.53 -0.79
N HIS A 93 3.72 -14.94 -1.77
CA HIS A 93 4.07 -15.61 -3.02
C HIS A 93 5.04 -16.78 -2.81
N THR A 94 6.06 -16.60 -1.98
CA THR A 94 7.05 -17.64 -1.65
C THR A 94 6.39 -18.83 -0.95
N VAL A 95 5.44 -18.58 -0.05
CA VAL A 95 4.69 -19.64 0.64
C VAL A 95 3.80 -20.42 -0.33
N GLU A 96 3.16 -19.74 -1.29
CA GLU A 96 2.23 -20.35 -2.26
C GLU A 96 2.92 -21.20 -3.35
N HIS A 97 4.26 -21.31 -3.38
CA HIS A 97 5.04 -22.09 -4.36
C HIS A 97 4.66 -21.85 -5.84
N ARG A 98 4.10 -20.68 -6.16
CA ARG A 98 3.85 -20.29 -7.56
C ARG A 98 5.16 -19.87 -8.20
N SER A 99 5.68 -20.66 -9.15
CA SER A 99 6.79 -20.25 -9.99
C SER A 99 6.35 -19.11 -10.93
N THR A 100 6.48 -17.86 -10.50
CA THR A 100 6.28 -16.70 -11.39
C THR A 100 7.57 -15.89 -11.48
N SER A 101 7.97 -15.58 -12.71
CA SER A 101 9.15 -14.77 -12.99
C SER A 101 8.92 -13.33 -12.52
N TRP A 102 10.01 -12.61 -12.22
CA TRP A 102 10.02 -11.20 -11.80
C TRP A 102 9.22 -10.27 -12.73
N VAL A 103 9.01 -10.68 -13.99
CA VAL A 103 8.20 -10.00 -15.00
C VAL A 103 6.72 -9.94 -14.61
N SER A 104 6.19 -10.98 -13.96
CA SER A 104 4.79 -11.03 -13.49
C SER A 104 4.51 -10.04 -12.35
N LEU A 105 5.51 -9.79 -11.49
CA LEU A 105 5.43 -8.77 -10.44
C LEU A 105 5.43 -7.37 -11.05
N ALA A 106 6.28 -7.12 -12.04
CA ALA A 106 6.31 -5.84 -12.76
C ALA A 106 5.00 -5.56 -13.53
N LEU A 107 4.38 -6.59 -14.11
CA LEU A 107 3.13 -6.47 -14.85
C LEU A 107 1.92 -6.17 -13.94
N LEU A 108 1.91 -6.64 -12.69
CA LEU A 108 0.87 -6.26 -11.72
C LEU A 108 0.89 -4.76 -11.38
N PHE A 109 2.05 -4.10 -11.47
CA PHE A 109 2.17 -2.64 -11.34
C PHE A 109 1.77 -1.86 -12.61
N GLN A 110 1.61 -2.55 -13.75
CA GLN A 110 1.34 -1.93 -15.06
C GLN A 110 -0.15 -1.91 -15.43
N ILE A 111 -1.00 -2.60 -14.65
CA ILE A 111 -2.47 -2.66 -14.83
C ILE A 111 -3.20 -2.02 -13.63
N GLY A 112 -2.48 -1.22 -12.84
CA GLY A 112 -3.07 -0.28 -11.87
C GLY A 112 -3.51 1.01 -12.55
#